data_AF-A0A8S3IEP3-F1
#
_entry.id   AF-A0A8S3IEP3-F1
#
_cell.length_a   1.000
_cell.length_b   1.000
_cell.length_c   1.000
_cell.angle_alpha   90.00
_cell.angle_beta   90.00
_cell.angle_gamma   90.00
#
_symmetry.space_group_name_H-M   'P 1'
#
loop_
_entity.id
_entity.type
_entity.pdbx_description
1 polymer ?
#
loop_
_entity_poly.entity_id
_entity_poly.type
_entity_poly.pdbx_seq_one_letter_code
_entity_poly.pdbx_strand_id
1 'polypeptide(L)'
;MSSSNNEKLYEATKRLEKHLKERENEYLIYKQHYILAGTFNVNNRQAPPNTLLEEWLYRARHSAKGEHIVPHIIAVGFQEIDTSSGAYIYDDKKKEDEWEQIVRRTIKHCYRSKHGTDEFQLLNRIRLM
;
A
#
# COMPACT_ATOMS: atom_id res chain seq x y z
N MET A 1 17.60 -17.29 -42.56
CA MET A 1 16.98 -18.51 -41.97
C MET A 1 16.74 -18.42 -40.46
N SER A 2 17.46 -17.59 -39.70
CA SER A 2 17.26 -17.41 -38.25
C SER A 2 15.96 -16.69 -37.86
N SER A 3 15.52 -15.67 -38.61
CA SER A 3 14.31 -14.90 -38.26
C SER A 3 13.00 -15.70 -38.28
N SER A 4 12.87 -16.68 -39.19
CA SER A 4 11.65 -17.50 -39.30
C SER A 4 11.47 -18.48 -38.13
N ASN A 5 12.57 -18.96 -37.55
CA ASN A 5 12.49 -19.81 -36.35
C ASN A 5 12.12 -19.01 -35.11
N ASN A 6 12.63 -17.79 -34.98
CA ASN A 6 12.27 -16.90 -33.87
C ASN A 6 10.80 -16.51 -33.90
N GLU A 7 10.25 -16.27 -35.09
CA GLU A 7 8.84 -15.93 -35.27
C GLU A 7 7.91 -17.11 -34.93
N LYS A 8 8.26 -18.32 -35.37
CA LYS A 8 7.53 -19.55 -35.00
C LYS A 8 7.58 -19.83 -33.49
N LEU A 9 8.74 -19.61 -32.87
CA LEU A 9 8.90 -19.79 -31.43
C LEU A 9 8.00 -18.79 -30.68
N TYR A 10 8.02 -17.52 -31.08
CA TYR A 10 7.18 -16.47 -30.49
C TYR A 10 5.68 -16.81 -30.56
N GLU A 11 5.21 -17.27 -31.73
CA GLU A 11 3.81 -17.67 -31.90
C GLU A 11 3.44 -18.90 -31.05
N ALA A 12 4.38 -19.85 -30.88
CA ALA A 12 4.18 -20.99 -29.99
C ALA A 12 4.08 -20.56 -28.52
N THR A 13 4.94 -19.65 -28.06
CA THR A 13 4.91 -19.13 -26.69
C THR A 13 3.60 -18.38 -26.41
N LYS A 14 3.15 -17.53 -27.34
CA LYS A 14 1.87 -16.83 -27.23
C LYS A 14 0.69 -17.78 -27.12
N ARG A 15 0.69 -18.85 -27.92
CA ARG A 15 -0.36 -19.87 -27.85
C ARG A 15 -0.34 -20.58 -26.50
N LEU A 16 0.84 -20.92 -25.98
CA LEU A 16 0.98 -21.55 -24.68
C LEU A 16 0.47 -20.64 -23.55
N GLU A 17 0.88 -19.37 -23.53
CA GLU A 17 0.41 -18.37 -22.56
C GLU A 17 -1.11 -18.26 -22.55
N LYS A 18 -1.73 -18.23 -23.74
CA LYS A 18 -3.18 -18.21 -23.88
C LYS A 18 -3.84 -19.48 -23.28
N HIS A 19 -3.34 -20.67 -23.61
CA HIS A 19 -3.92 -21.93 -23.11
C HIS A 19 -3.73 -22.09 -21.59
N LEU A 20 -2.59 -21.63 -21.05
CA LEU A 20 -2.38 -21.61 -19.61
C LEU A 20 -3.41 -20.67 -18.96
N LYS A 21 -3.54 -19.45 -19.48
CA LYS A 21 -4.50 -18.45 -18.98
C LYS A 21 -5.95 -18.97 -18.94
N GLU A 22 -6.38 -19.69 -19.98
CA GLU A 22 -7.72 -20.28 -20.04
C GLU A 22 -7.97 -21.37 -18.98
N ARG A 23 -6.90 -21.97 -18.46
CA ARG A 23 -6.91 -23.03 -17.46
C ARG A 23 -6.42 -22.56 -16.08
N GLU A 24 -6.41 -21.23 -15.84
CA GLU A 24 -5.95 -20.64 -14.58
C GLU A 24 -6.61 -21.27 -13.34
N ASN A 25 -7.89 -21.63 -13.45
CA ASN A 25 -8.66 -22.28 -12.38
C ASN A 25 -8.15 -23.67 -12.00
N GLU A 26 -7.34 -24.33 -12.82
CA GLU A 26 -6.75 -25.64 -12.50
C GLU A 26 -5.52 -25.53 -11.60
N TYR A 27 -4.90 -24.35 -11.53
CA TYR A 27 -3.63 -24.16 -10.83
C TYR A 27 -3.57 -22.89 -9.95
N LEU A 28 -4.61 -22.06 -9.94
CA LEU A 28 -4.74 -20.87 -9.08
C LEU A 28 -5.90 -20.99 -8.10
N ILE A 29 -5.71 -20.41 -6.92
CA ILE A 29 -6.75 -20.16 -5.93
C ILE A 29 -6.88 -18.65 -5.76
N TYR A 30 -8.09 -18.12 -5.97
CA TYR A 30 -8.36 -16.70 -5.74
C TYR A 30 -8.72 -16.46 -4.27
N LYS A 31 -8.06 -15.48 -3.65
CA LYS A 31 -8.35 -15.04 -2.29
C LYS A 31 -8.68 -13.55 -2.31
N GLN A 32 -9.75 -13.19 -1.61
CA GLN A 32 -10.11 -11.79 -1.43
C GLN A 32 -9.17 -11.11 -0.44
N HIS A 33 -8.62 -9.96 -0.84
CA HIS A 33 -7.79 -9.12 0.01
C HIS A 33 -8.36 -7.70 0.08
N TYR A 34 -8.56 -7.21 1.30
CA TYR A 34 -8.90 -5.82 1.57
C TYR A 34 -7.66 -4.94 1.63
N ILE A 35 -7.68 -3.84 0.88
CA ILE A 35 -6.64 -2.81 0.85
C ILE A 35 -7.28 -1.49 1.28
N LEU A 36 -6.73 -0.86 2.30
CA LEU A 36 -7.06 0.50 2.68
C LEU A 36 -6.06 1.44 2.01
N ALA A 37 -6.54 2.36 1.18
CA ALA A 37 -5.71 3.39 0.55
C ALA A 37 -6.21 4.77 0.97
N GLY A 38 -5.30 5.60 1.46
CA GLY A 38 -5.60 6.96 1.91
C GLY A 38 -4.57 7.96 1.44
N THR A 39 -5.01 9.17 1.13
CA THR A 39 -4.12 10.30 0.85
C THR A 39 -4.41 11.48 1.77
N PHE A 40 -3.37 12.21 2.21
CA PHE A 40 -3.54 13.39 3.04
C PHE A 40 -2.50 14.48 2.70
N ASN A 41 -2.99 15.64 2.27
CA ASN A 41 -2.18 16.84 2.18
C ASN A 41 -2.03 17.46 3.58
N VAL A 42 -0.80 17.46 4.08
CA VAL A 42 -0.49 17.92 5.45
C VAL A 42 -0.10 19.39 5.52
N ASN A 43 0.00 20.09 4.37
CA ASN A 43 0.28 21.52 4.25
C ASN A 43 1.45 21.97 5.14
N ASN A 44 2.60 21.31 4.97
CA ASN A 44 3.86 21.58 5.66
C ASN A 44 3.83 21.44 7.19
N ARG A 45 2.75 20.87 7.76
CA ARG A 45 2.59 20.72 9.21
C ARG A 45 3.42 19.58 9.74
N GLN A 46 3.98 19.78 10.94
CA GLN A 46 4.55 18.70 11.73
C GLN A 46 3.44 17.78 12.25
N ALA A 47 3.75 16.49 12.40
CA ALA A 47 2.77 15.56 12.96
C ALA A 47 2.51 15.94 14.42
N PRO A 48 1.25 16.14 14.84
CA PRO A 48 0.96 16.55 16.20
C PRO A 48 1.36 15.45 17.20
N PRO A 49 2.02 15.82 18.32
CA PRO A 49 2.40 14.86 19.34
C PRO A 49 1.15 14.25 19.98
N ASN A 50 1.25 12.96 20.36
CA ASN A 50 0.19 12.20 21.05
C ASN A 50 -1.18 12.13 20.36
N THR A 51 -1.25 12.47 19.08
CA THR A 51 -2.46 12.31 18.27
C THR A 51 -2.41 10.99 17.51
N LEU A 52 -3.58 10.41 17.21
CA LEU A 52 -3.76 9.27 16.34
C LEU A 52 -4.71 9.66 15.20
N LEU A 53 -4.59 8.99 14.05
CA LEU A 53 -5.39 9.25 12.86
C LEU A 53 -6.58 8.27 12.74
N GLU A 54 -7.22 7.93 13.86
CA GLU A 54 -8.21 6.85 13.94
C GLU A 54 -9.47 7.17 13.13
N GLU A 55 -9.92 8.41 13.18
CA GLU A 55 -11.06 8.89 12.39
C GLU A 55 -10.83 8.71 10.88
N TRP A 56 -9.57 8.73 10.44
CA TRP A 56 -9.20 8.51 9.05
C TRP A 56 -8.94 7.03 8.74
N LEU A 57 -8.03 6.40 9.49
CA LEU A 57 -7.53 5.07 9.16
C LEU A 57 -8.39 3.94 9.73
N TYR A 58 -9.13 4.15 10.82
CA TYR A 58 -9.96 3.12 11.44
C TYR A 58 -11.40 3.14 10.96
N ARG A 59 -12.04 4.31 10.79
CA ARG A 59 -13.44 4.36 10.32
C ARG A 59 -13.64 3.84 8.91
N ALA A 60 -12.58 3.81 8.10
CA ALA A 60 -12.59 3.16 6.80
C ALA A 60 -12.80 1.62 6.87
N ARG A 61 -12.81 1.03 8.07
CA ARG A 61 -13.07 -0.39 8.35
C ARG A 61 -14.52 -0.82 8.12
N HIS A 62 -15.46 0.11 7.98
CA HIS A 62 -16.84 -0.22 7.70
C HIS A 62 -17.06 -0.36 6.19
N SER A 63 -17.47 -1.55 5.75
CA SER A 63 -17.93 -1.74 4.38
C SER A 63 -19.14 -0.84 4.09
N ALA A 64 -19.49 -0.60 2.82
CA ALA A 64 -20.74 0.07 2.46
C ALA A 64 -22.00 -0.61 3.05
N LYS A 65 -21.86 -1.84 3.56
CA LYS A 65 -22.90 -2.64 4.23
C LYS A 65 -22.73 -2.69 5.77
N GLY A 66 -21.80 -1.91 6.34
CA GLY A 66 -21.59 -1.80 7.78
C GLY A 66 -20.72 -2.90 8.41
N GLU A 67 -20.17 -3.83 7.62
CA GLU A 67 -19.34 -4.93 8.12
C GLU A 67 -17.96 -4.44 8.56
N HIS A 68 -17.41 -5.06 9.61
CA HIS A 68 -16.10 -4.72 10.17
C HIS A 68 -14.99 -5.48 9.43
N ILE A 69 -14.21 -4.79 8.61
CA ILE A 69 -13.19 -5.38 7.73
C ILE A 69 -11.77 -4.98 8.17
N VAL A 70 -10.95 -5.96 8.54
CA VAL A 70 -9.50 -5.71 8.72
C VAL A 70 -8.84 -5.60 7.34
N PRO A 71 -8.17 -4.49 7.00
CA PRO A 71 -7.36 -4.41 5.79
C PRO A 71 -6.13 -5.32 5.93
N HIS A 72 -5.77 -6.03 4.87
CA HIS A 72 -4.51 -6.78 4.81
C HIS A 72 -3.33 -5.88 4.43
N ILE A 73 -3.61 -4.82 3.65
CA ILE A 73 -2.62 -3.83 3.22
C ILE A 73 -3.19 -2.45 3.53
N ILE A 74 -2.36 -1.58 4.11
CA ILE A 74 -2.66 -0.17 4.32
C ILE A 74 -1.63 0.64 3.53
N ALA A 75 -2.08 1.40 2.54
CA ALA A 75 -1.27 2.28 1.73
C ALA A 75 -1.64 3.74 2.03
N VAL A 76 -0.67 4.52 2.50
CA VAL A 76 -0.87 5.92 2.87
C VAL A 76 0.04 6.80 2.05
N GLY A 77 -0.53 7.79 1.38
CA GLY A 77 0.19 8.85 0.68
C GLY A 77 0.06 10.18 1.41
N PHE A 78 1.15 10.93 1.49
CA PHE A 78 1.16 12.28 2.03
C PHE A 78 1.63 13.26 0.96
N GLN A 79 1.04 14.46 0.94
CA GLN A 79 1.46 15.59 0.09
C GLN A 79 1.89 16.76 0.95
N GLU A 80 2.78 17.59 0.39
CA GLU A 80 3.25 18.83 1.03
C GLU A 80 3.82 18.60 2.44
N ILE A 81 4.49 17.46 2.69
CA ILE A 81 5.14 17.20 3.99
C ILE A 81 6.13 18.31 4.33
N ASP A 82 6.95 18.68 3.37
CA ASP A 82 7.87 19.80 3.47
C ASP A 82 7.80 20.65 2.21
N THR A 83 7.37 21.90 2.37
CA THR A 83 7.28 22.90 1.30
C THR A 83 8.37 23.96 1.41
N SER A 84 9.33 23.80 2.32
CA SER A 84 10.46 24.71 2.43
C SER A 84 11.32 24.65 1.18
N SER A 85 11.91 25.78 0.78
CA SER A 85 12.78 25.85 -0.39
C SER A 85 14.01 24.94 -0.27
N GLY A 86 14.39 24.59 0.96
CA GLY A 86 15.46 23.65 1.26
C GLY A 86 15.05 22.18 1.20
N ALA A 87 13.76 21.84 1.23
CA ALA A 87 13.27 20.45 1.25
C ALA A 87 13.64 19.64 0.01
N TYR A 88 13.85 20.33 -1.11
CA TYR A 88 14.32 19.74 -2.36
C TYR A 88 15.85 19.54 -2.38
N ILE A 89 16.59 20.37 -1.64
CA ILE A 89 18.06 20.43 -1.66
C ILE A 89 18.66 19.61 -0.52
N TYR A 90 18.00 19.60 0.64
CA TYR A 90 18.43 18.93 1.86
C TYR A 90 17.49 17.75 2.15
N ASP A 91 18.06 16.55 2.33
CA ASP A 91 17.32 15.33 2.66
C ASP A 91 16.96 15.29 4.16
N ASP A 92 16.28 16.32 4.65
CA ASP A 92 15.73 16.34 6.02
C ASP A 92 14.44 15.51 6.06
N LYS A 93 14.54 14.30 6.60
CA LYS A 93 13.43 13.33 6.72
C LYS A 93 12.62 13.50 8.00
N LYS A 94 12.91 14.48 8.85
CA LYS A 94 12.30 14.58 10.18
C LYS A 94 10.77 14.57 10.13
N LYS A 95 10.16 15.39 9.28
CA LYS A 95 8.69 15.45 9.15
C LYS A 95 8.12 14.16 8.56
N GLU A 96 8.82 13.53 7.62
CA GLU A 96 8.40 12.25 7.04
C GLU A 96 8.35 11.17 8.12
N ASP A 97 9.39 11.09 8.95
CA ASP A 97 9.50 10.10 10.02
C ASP A 97 8.46 10.32 11.12
N GLU A 98 8.15 11.58 11.44
CA GLU A 98 7.08 11.95 12.36
C GLU A 98 5.69 11.50 11.85
N TRP A 99 5.40 11.76 10.57
CA TRP A 99 4.15 11.32 9.92
C TRP A 99 4.07 9.80 9.75
N GLU A 100 5.19 9.12 9.49
CA GLU A 100 5.23 7.66 9.49
C GLU A 100 4.96 7.09 10.89
N GLN A 101 5.57 7.67 11.92
CA GLN A 101 5.40 7.21 13.31
C GLN A 101 3.96 7.37 13.80
N ILE A 102 3.26 8.46 13.46
CA ILE A 102 1.83 8.61 13.83
C ILE A 102 0.96 7.57 13.11
N VAL A 103 1.23 7.27 11.83
CA VAL A 103 0.53 6.19 11.10
C VAL A 103 0.78 4.84 11.75
N ARG A 104 2.03 4.48 12.03
CA ARG A 104 2.39 3.21 12.69
C ARG A 104 1.73 3.05 14.06
N ARG A 105 1.73 4.11 14.87
CA ARG A 105 1.04 4.13 16.17
C ARG A 105 -0.47 3.97 16.03
N THR A 106 -1.07 4.67 15.06
CA THR A 106 -2.51 4.56 14.76
C THR A 106 -2.87 3.14 14.37
N ILE A 107 -2.14 2.54 13.42
CA ILE A 107 -2.40 1.17 12.98
C ILE A 107 -2.26 0.19 14.15
N LYS A 108 -1.17 0.31 14.94
CA LYS A 108 -0.94 -0.53 16.11
C LYS A 108 -2.03 -0.37 17.18
N HIS A 109 -2.58 0.83 17.35
CA HIS A 109 -3.67 1.07 18.29
C HIS A 109 -4.99 0.45 17.79
N CYS A 110 -5.36 0.76 16.55
CA CYS A 110 -6.65 0.43 15.96
C CYS A 110 -6.82 -1.05 15.60
N TYR A 111 -5.73 -1.73 15.23
CA TYR A 111 -5.76 -3.09 14.70
C TYR A 111 -5.07 -4.12 15.61
N ARG A 112 -4.77 -3.76 16.86
CA ARG A 112 -4.19 -4.71 17.82
C ARG A 112 -5.16 -5.88 18.04
N SER A 113 -4.79 -7.06 17.57
CA SER A 113 -5.51 -8.28 17.94
C SER A 113 -5.33 -8.57 19.42
N LYS A 114 -6.41 -8.92 20.13
CA LYS A 114 -6.36 -9.42 21.52
C LYS A 114 -5.57 -10.73 21.65
N HIS A 115 -5.35 -11.43 20.53
CA HIS A 115 -4.66 -12.73 20.46
C HIS A 115 -3.29 -12.67 19.76
N GLY A 116 -2.78 -11.47 19.43
CA GLY A 116 -1.37 -11.26 19.08
C GLY A 116 -0.92 -11.68 17.68
N THR A 117 -1.82 -12.13 16.79
CA THR A 117 -1.44 -12.65 15.46
C THR A 117 -1.39 -11.62 14.33
N ASP A 118 -2.02 -10.45 14.51
CA ASP A 118 -2.19 -9.47 13.44
C ASP A 118 -1.26 -8.28 13.69
N GLU A 119 0.03 -8.45 13.36
CA GLU A 119 1.01 -7.37 13.39
C GLU A 119 1.24 -6.83 11.98
N PHE A 120 0.99 -5.54 11.79
CA PHE A 120 1.31 -4.84 10.54
C PHE A 120 2.81 -4.55 10.49
N GLN A 121 3.42 -4.89 9.36
CA GLN A 121 4.82 -4.57 9.07
C GLN A 121 4.89 -3.57 7.93
N LEU A 122 5.90 -2.68 7.99
CA LEU A 122 6.18 -1.76 6.89
C LEU A 122 6.71 -2.57 5.71
N LEU A 123 5.94 -2.63 4.63
CA LEU A 123 6.37 -3.32 3.40
C LEU A 123 7.26 -2.44 2.54
N ASN A 124 6.93 -1.16 2.38
CA ASN A 124 7.66 -0.25 1.52
C ASN A 124 7.45 1.22 1.92
N ARG A 125 8.46 2.06 1.67
CA ARG A 125 8.45 3.51 1.85
C ARG A 125 9.10 4.14 0.62
N ILE A 126 8.36 4.98 -0.11
CA ILE A 126 8.84 5.64 -1.32
C ILE A 126 8.59 7.15 -1.17
N ARG A 127 9.64 7.95 -1.42
CA ARG A 127 9.52 9.39 -1.64
C ARG A 127 9.44 9.63 -3.15
N LEU A 128 8.33 10.19 -3.62
CA LEU A 128 8.19 10.61 -5.01
C LEU A 128 8.79 12.01 -5.13
N MET A 129 9.79 12.16 -6.01
CA MET A 129 10.41 13.45 -6.36
C MET A 129 9.69 14.09 -7.54
#